data_AF-A0A3C0Q6F6-F1
#
_entry.id   AF-A0A3C0Q6F6-F1
#
_cell.length_a   1.000
_cell.length_b   1.000
_cell.length_c   1.000
_cell.angle_alpha   90.00
_cell.angle_beta   90.00
_cell.angle_gamma   90.00
#
_symmetry.space_group_name_H-M   'P 1'
#
loop_
_entity.id
_entity.type
_entity.pdbx_description
1 polymer ?
#
loop_
_entity_poly.entity_id
_entity_poly.type
_entity_poly.pdbx_seq_one_letter_code
_entity_poly.pdbx_strand_id
1 'polypeptide(L)'
;MHNTQDFQANFTYRPNPLLARSFLICRKEQNGDVTPVGDYTVLDKNEDFHLSERKVINLVMRLNGEKNLVSLGEQTRSRLLFHIKPRPEHDPRTEIVFFTQTGHGVSTENAILTMEGFDE
;
A
#
# COMPACT_ATOMS: atom_id res chain seq x y z
N MET A 1 -11.01 26.03 17.00
CA MET A 1 -10.22 26.29 15.79
C MET A 1 -9.68 24.94 15.35
N HIS A 2 -10.26 24.33 14.32
CA HIS A 2 -9.70 23.10 13.75
C HIS A 2 -8.53 23.51 12.84
N ASN A 3 -7.32 23.18 13.26
CA ASN A 3 -6.13 23.29 12.40
C ASN A 3 -6.27 22.20 11.34
N THR A 4 -6.85 22.54 10.19
CA THR A 4 -6.72 21.71 8.99
C THR A 4 -5.27 21.88 8.53
N GLN A 5 -4.36 21.06 9.07
CA GLN A 5 -3.04 20.92 8.47
C GLN A 5 -3.27 20.39 7.05
N ASP A 6 -3.01 21.24 6.06
CA ASP A 6 -2.83 20.79 4.68
C ASP A 6 -1.75 19.70 4.70
N PHE A 7 -2.20 18.44 4.65
CA PHE A 7 -1.32 17.28 4.56
C PHE A 7 -0.62 17.36 3.20
N GLN A 8 0.57 17.97 3.17
CA GLN A 8 1.45 17.84 2.03
C GLN A 8 1.99 16.40 2.03
N ALA A 9 1.32 15.54 1.28
CA ALA A 9 1.66 14.12 1.21
C ALA A 9 3.13 13.94 0.80
N ASN A 10 3.91 13.36 1.71
CA ASN A 10 5.34 13.13 1.53
C ASN A 10 5.69 11.72 2.01
N PHE A 11 5.13 10.73 1.33
CA PHE A 11 5.30 9.32 1.63
C PHE A 11 6.51 8.75 0.89
N THR A 12 7.11 7.73 1.49
CA THR A 12 8.17 6.91 0.93
C THR A 12 8.01 5.46 1.40
N TYR A 13 8.84 4.55 0.90
CA TYR A 13 8.83 3.16 1.33
C TYR A 13 10.25 2.64 1.53
N ARG A 14 10.37 1.56 2.29
CA ARG A 14 11.62 0.78 2.44
C ARG A 14 11.30 -0.69 2.71
N PRO A 15 12.23 -1.63 2.46
CA PRO A 15 12.04 -3.03 2.87
C PRO A 15 11.76 -3.15 4.37
N ASN A 16 10.87 -4.08 4.74
CA ASN A 16 10.61 -4.39 6.13
C ASN A 16 11.74 -5.26 6.69
N PRO A 17 12.46 -4.83 7.75
CA PRO A 17 13.58 -5.61 8.31
C PRO A 17 13.12 -6.85 9.08
N LEU A 18 11.84 -6.93 9.46
CA LEU A 18 11.29 -8.01 10.29
C LEU A 18 10.55 -9.09 9.47
N LEU A 19 10.03 -8.73 8.31
CA LEU A 19 9.20 -9.62 7.50
C LEU A 19 9.67 -9.63 6.05
N ALA A 20 10.05 -10.82 5.57
CA ALA A 20 10.43 -11.01 4.19
C ALA A 20 9.24 -10.71 3.25
N ARG A 21 9.52 -10.14 2.08
CA ARG A 21 8.50 -9.76 1.08
C ARG A 21 7.45 -8.77 1.62
N SER A 22 7.86 -7.93 2.57
CA SER A 22 7.07 -6.82 3.09
C SER A 22 7.85 -5.52 2.96
N PHE A 23 7.11 -4.41 2.81
CA PHE A 23 7.65 -3.07 2.69
C PHE A 23 6.99 -2.18 3.75
N LEU A 24 7.78 -1.41 4.47
CA LEU A 24 7.24 -0.36 5.33
C LEU A 24 6.87 0.85 4.49
N ILE A 25 5.66 1.37 4.69
CA ILE A 25 5.24 2.67 4.18
C ILE A 25 5.56 3.70 5.25
N CYS A 26 6.26 4.76 4.87
CA CYS A 26 6.72 5.78 5.79
C CYS A 26 6.20 7.16 5.36
N ARG A 27 5.90 8.01 6.33
CA ARG A 27 5.65 9.43 6.12
C ARG A 27 6.91 10.22 6.48
N LYS A 28 7.28 11.16 5.61
CA LYS A 28 8.31 12.15 5.91
C LYS A 28 7.66 13.35 6.56
N GLU A 29 8.04 13.62 7.80
CA GLU A 29 7.59 14.78 8.56
C GLU A 29 8.33 16.05 8.08
N GLN A 30 7.78 17.23 8.41
CA GLN A 30 8.35 18.51 7.96
C GLN A 30 9.77 18.76 8.49
N ASN A 31 10.14 18.13 9.61
CA ASN A 31 11.47 18.20 10.19
C ASN A 31 12.49 17.25 9.52
N GLY A 32 12.07 16.48 8.52
CA GLY A 32 12.90 15.49 7.82
C GLY A 32 12.86 14.08 8.41
N ASP A 33 12.19 13.88 9.55
CA ASP A 33 12.05 12.56 10.15
C ASP A 33 11.20 11.64 9.27
N VAL A 34 11.53 10.35 9.28
CA VAL A 34 10.85 9.32 8.50
C VAL A 34 10.26 8.30 9.44
N THR A 35 8.93 8.34 9.59
CA THR A 35 8.20 7.49 10.53
C THR A 35 7.39 6.44 9.77
N PRO A 36 7.47 5.14 10.13
CA PRO A 36 6.59 4.13 9.55
C PRO A 36 5.14 4.41 9.95
N VAL A 37 4.24 4.39 8.99
CA VAL A 37 2.80 4.63 9.15
C VAL A 37 1.96 3.46 8.65
N GLY A 38 2.62 2.42 8.16
CA GLY A 38 1.97 1.26 7.56
C GLY A 38 2.95 0.28 6.97
N ASP A 39 2.42 -0.81 6.44
CA ASP A 39 3.17 -1.83 5.74
C ASP A 39 2.38 -2.42 4.57
N TYR A 40 3.10 -2.88 3.55
CA TYR A 40 2.58 -3.64 2.43
C TYR A 40 3.22 -5.02 2.45
N THR A 41 2.43 -6.05 2.72
CA THR A 41 2.89 -7.43 2.87
C THR A 41 2.37 -8.29 1.72
N VAL A 42 3.29 -8.89 0.97
CA VAL A 42 2.97 -9.78 -0.16
C VAL A 42 2.69 -11.18 0.34
N LEU A 43 1.49 -11.69 0.05
CA LEU A 43 1.03 -13.03 0.42
C LEU A 43 1.30 -14.06 -0.69
N ASP A 44 1.27 -13.65 -1.96
CA ASP A 44 1.60 -14.53 -3.07
C ASP A 44 3.11 -14.80 -3.12
N LYS A 45 3.49 -16.05 -2.84
CA LYS A 45 4.88 -16.50 -2.84
C LYS A 45 5.47 -16.62 -4.25
N ASN A 46 4.62 -16.74 -5.26
CA ASN A 46 5.02 -16.88 -6.66
C ASN A 46 5.15 -15.53 -7.36
N GLU A 47 4.66 -14.45 -6.73
CA GLU A 47 4.82 -13.11 -7.29
C GLU A 47 6.29 -12.73 -7.38
N ASP A 48 6.69 -12.12 -8.49
CA ASP A 48 8.04 -11.58 -8.63
C ASP A 48 8.23 -10.40 -7.66
N PHE A 49 9.35 -10.38 -6.95
CA PHE A 49 9.63 -9.35 -5.95
C PHE A 49 9.70 -7.94 -6.56
N HIS A 50 10.25 -7.80 -7.76
CA HIS A 50 10.32 -6.49 -8.44
C HIS A 50 8.94 -6.02 -8.89
N LEU A 51 8.05 -6.95 -9.27
CA LEU A 51 6.65 -6.62 -9.52
C LEU A 51 5.97 -6.09 -8.25
N SER A 52 6.18 -6.73 -7.10
CA SER A 52 5.65 -6.25 -5.82
C SER A 52 6.20 -4.87 -5.46
N GLU A 53 7.50 -4.63 -5.63
CA GLU A 53 8.10 -3.32 -5.39
C GLU A 53 7.48 -2.23 -6.29
N ARG A 54 7.28 -2.52 -7.59
CA ARG A 54 6.61 -1.58 -8.51
C ARG A 54 5.19 -1.25 -8.09
N LYS A 55 4.45 -2.20 -7.49
CA LYS A 55 3.13 -1.93 -6.91
C LYS A 55 3.23 -1.00 -5.71
N VAL A 56 4.21 -1.19 -4.84
CA VAL A 56 4.47 -0.30 -3.69
C VAL A 56 4.86 1.10 -4.15
N ILE A 57 5.69 1.23 -5.20
CA ILE A 57 6.00 2.51 -5.83
C ILE A 57 4.72 3.21 -6.27
N ASN A 58 3.87 2.52 -7.05
CA ASN A 58 2.59 3.08 -7.50
C ASN A 58 1.68 3.48 -6.34
N LEU A 59 1.66 2.70 -5.26
CA LEU A 59 0.91 3.04 -4.05
C LEU A 59 1.42 4.34 -3.42
N VAL A 60 2.73 4.46 -3.20
CA VAL A 60 3.35 5.67 -2.63
C VAL A 60 3.13 6.89 -3.53
N MET A 61 3.30 6.74 -4.84
CA MET A 61 2.98 7.79 -5.83
C MET A 61 1.53 8.26 -5.69
N ARG A 62 0.57 7.33 -5.55
CA ARG A 62 -0.84 7.67 -5.33
C ARG A 62 -1.08 8.39 -4.00
N LEU A 63 -0.45 7.94 -2.92
CA LEU A 63 -0.51 8.62 -1.62
C LEU A 63 0.03 10.05 -1.72
N ASN A 64 1.06 10.27 -2.54
CA ASN A 64 1.63 11.58 -2.85
C ASN A 64 0.80 12.41 -3.86
N GLY A 65 -0.37 11.92 -4.28
CA GLY A 65 -1.26 12.62 -5.20
C GLY A 65 -0.91 12.49 -6.68
N GLU A 66 0.09 11.68 -7.04
CA GLU A 66 0.49 11.47 -8.43
C GLU A 66 -0.59 10.68 -9.21
N LYS A 67 -0.72 11.00 -10.50
CA LYS A 67 -1.70 10.37 -11.40
C LYS A 67 -1.04 9.55 -12.51
N ASN A 68 0.22 9.87 -12.84
CA ASN A 68 0.99 9.20 -13.89
C ASN A 68 1.78 8.05 -13.28
N LEU A 69 1.08 6.95 -13.00
CA LEU A 69 1.68 5.77 -12.37
C LEU A 69 2.56 4.97 -13.34
N VAL A 70 3.47 4.18 -12.78
CA VAL A 70 4.28 3.22 -13.52
C VAL A 70 3.35 2.20 -14.18
N SER A 71 3.47 2.04 -15.50
CA SER A 71 2.69 1.04 -16.24
C SER A 71 3.15 -0.37 -15.87
N LEU A 72 2.19 -1.21 -15.47
CA LEU A 72 2.41 -2.63 -15.13
C LEU A 72 1.85 -3.59 -16.20
N GLY A 73 1.38 -3.04 -17.33
CA GLY A 73 0.35 -3.61 -18.21
C GLY A 73 0.54 -5.06 -18.71
N GLU A 74 1.77 -5.50 -18.99
CA GLU A 74 2.02 -6.88 -19.47
C GLU A 74 2.36 -7.86 -18.35
N GLN A 75 2.76 -7.35 -17.18
CA GLN A 75 3.31 -8.16 -16.08
C GLN A 75 2.23 -8.65 -15.11
N THR A 76 1.08 -7.98 -15.06
CA THR A 76 0.02 -8.34 -14.12
C THR A 76 -1.06 -9.23 -14.73
N ARG A 77 -1.35 -9.12 -16.05
CA ARG A 77 -2.43 -9.87 -16.77
C ARG A 77 -3.74 -10.07 -15.99
N SER A 78 -4.02 -9.20 -15.02
CA SER A 78 -5.03 -9.41 -14.00
C SER A 78 -5.69 -8.09 -13.64
N ARG A 79 -6.99 -8.14 -13.35
CA ARG A 79 -7.67 -7.03 -12.70
C ARG A 79 -7.29 -7.05 -11.22
N LEU A 80 -6.65 -5.97 -10.75
CA LEU A 80 -6.41 -5.76 -9.33
C LEU A 80 -7.74 -5.36 -8.69
N LEU A 81 -8.24 -6.19 -7.79
CA LEU A 81 -9.38 -5.88 -6.93
C LEU A 81 -8.84 -5.56 -5.54
N PHE A 82 -9.55 -4.72 -4.80
CA PHE A 82 -9.21 -4.46 -3.40
C PHE A 82 -10.47 -4.44 -2.53
N HIS A 83 -10.30 -4.82 -1.27
CA HIS A 83 -11.31 -4.74 -0.24
C HIS A 83 -10.74 -4.01 0.97
N ILE A 84 -11.38 -2.92 1.38
CA ILE A 84 -11.05 -2.22 2.63
C ILE A 84 -11.80 -2.94 3.74
N LYS A 85 -11.07 -3.51 4.71
CA LYS A 85 -11.70 -4.14 5.86
C LYS A 85 -12.41 -3.09 6.70
N PRO A 86 -13.63 -3.38 7.20
CA PRO A 86 -14.30 -2.51 8.16
C PRO A 86 -13.40 -2.24 9.37
N ARG A 87 -13.19 -0.97 9.71
CA ARG A 87 -12.42 -0.58 10.89
C ARG A 87 -13.21 -0.93 12.17
N PRO A 88 -12.64 -1.72 13.11
CA PRO A 88 -13.17 -1.81 14.46
C PRO A 88 -13.15 -0.43 15.15
N GLU A 89 -14.15 -0.10 15.98
CA GLU A 89 -14.24 1.20 16.69
C GLU A 89 -13.02 1.54 17.56
N HIS A 90 -12.16 0.56 17.86
CA HIS A 90 -10.99 0.70 18.72
C HIS A 90 -9.66 0.44 18.00
N ASP A 91 -9.65 0.22 16.68
CA ASP A 91 -8.44 0.05 15.90
C ASP A 91 -8.27 1.18 14.89
N PRO A 92 -7.27 2.07 15.05
CA PRO A 92 -7.04 3.18 14.13
C PRO A 92 -6.46 2.73 12.78
N ARG A 93 -6.19 1.43 12.60
CA ARG A 93 -5.60 0.87 11.38
C ARG A 93 -6.67 0.56 10.34
N THR A 94 -6.40 1.02 9.12
CA THR A 94 -7.11 0.60 7.92
C THR A 94 -6.33 -0.52 7.27
N GLU A 95 -6.96 -1.69 7.13
CA GLU A 95 -6.42 -2.81 6.36
C GLU A 95 -7.10 -2.89 4.98
N ILE A 96 -6.30 -2.98 3.93
CA ILE A 96 -6.75 -3.13 2.54
C ILE A 96 -6.17 -4.42 1.99
N VAL A 97 -7.04 -5.35 1.60
CA VAL A 97 -6.65 -6.62 1.01
C VAL A 97 -6.75 -6.52 -0.50
N PHE A 98 -5.66 -6.83 -1.21
CA PHE A 98 -5.60 -6.88 -2.66
C PHE A 98 -5.80 -8.31 -3.16
N PHE A 99 -6.56 -8.44 -4.23
CA PHE A 99 -6.82 -9.71 -4.89
C PHE A 99 -6.39 -9.66 -6.35
N THR A 100 -5.88 -10.79 -6.83
CA THR A 100 -5.61 -11.03 -8.25
C THR A 100 -6.71 -11.91 -8.83
N GLN A 101 -7.30 -11.50 -9.95
CA GLN A 101 -8.22 -12.32 -10.73
C GLN A 101 -7.60 -12.65 -12.10
N THR A 102 -7.36 -13.93 -12.37
CA THR A 102 -6.71 -14.45 -13.58
C THR A 102 -7.69 -14.89 -14.69
N GLY A 103 -8.97 -14.52 -14.57
CA GLY A 103 -10.01 -14.79 -15.58
C GLY A 103 -10.61 -16.20 -15.55
N HIS A 104 -9.94 -17.19 -14.94
CA HIS A 104 -10.47 -18.54 -14.72
C HIS A 104 -10.23 -18.96 -13.26
N GLY A 105 -11.27 -18.91 -12.40
CA GLY A 105 -11.21 -19.41 -11.02
C GLY A 105 -11.43 -18.37 -9.91
N VAL A 106 -11.27 -18.83 -8.65
CA VAL A 106 -11.46 -18.05 -7.42
C VAL A 106 -10.36 -16.98 -7.29
N SER A 107 -10.73 -15.76 -6.89
CA SER A 107 -9.78 -14.68 -6.61
C SER A 107 -8.83 -15.08 -5.47
N THR A 108 -7.52 -14.90 -5.67
CA THR A 108 -6.51 -15.17 -4.63
C THR A 108 -6.06 -13.87 -3.98
N GLU A 109 -5.95 -13.87 -2.65
CA GLU A 109 -5.35 -12.78 -1.89
C GLU A 109 -3.87 -12.63 -2.28
N ASN A 110 -3.50 -11.44 -2.74
CA ASN A 110 -2.16 -11.16 -3.24
C ASN A 110 -1.34 -10.41 -2.19
N ALA A 111 -1.92 -9.38 -1.57
CA ALA A 111 -1.21 -8.55 -0.62
C ALA A 111 -2.15 -7.89 0.38
N ILE A 112 -1.60 -7.45 1.51
CA ILE A 112 -2.29 -6.65 2.51
C ILE A 112 -1.52 -5.34 2.67
N LEU A 113 -2.25 -4.22 2.65
CA LEU A 113 -1.76 -2.91 3.06
C LEU A 113 -2.41 -2.54 4.39
N THR A 114 -1.59 -2.22 5.38
CA THR A 114 -2.03 -1.67 6.67
C THR A 114 -1.59 -0.22 6.74
N MET A 115 -2.45 0.71 7.13
CA MET A 115 -2.12 2.14 7.33
C MET A 115 -2.79 2.68 8.59
N GLU A 116 -2.08 3.51 9.35
CA GLU A 116 -2.62 4.24 10.52
C GLU A 116 -2.99 5.68 10.16
N GLY A 117 -4.10 6.17 10.73
CA GLY A 117 -4.49 7.60 10.63
C GLY A 117 -5.06 8.02 9.27
N PHE A 118 -5.62 7.08 8.51
CA PHE A 118 -6.40 7.37 7.30
C PHE A 118 -7.87 7.59 7.70
N ASP A 119 -8.29 8.85 7.79
CA ASP A 119 -9.71 9.21 7.84
C ASP A 119 -10.13 9.63 6.42
N GLU A 120 -11.22 9.03 5.92
CA GLU A 120 -11.83 9.36 4.61
C GLU A 120 -12.38 10.79 4.56
#